data_AF-A0A5N6WLF4-F1
#
_entry.id   AF-A0A5N6WLF4-F1
#
_cell.length_a   1.000
_cell.length_b   1.000
_cell.length_c   1.000
_cell.angle_alpha   90.00
_cell.angle_beta   90.00
_cell.angle_gamma   90.00
#
_symmetry.space_group_name_H-M   'P 1'
#
loop_
_entity.id
_entity.type
_entity.pdbx_description
1 polymer ?
#
loop_
_entity_poly.entity_id
_entity_poly.type
_entity_poly.pdbx_seq_one_letter_code
_entity_poly.pdbx_strand_id
1 'polypeptide(L)'
;MTVPVASKPQSHVRIHPTGSLDGFKSTMLTPVIGNEFVKGTANIVDDILRGPNADQRIRDLAVMTAERGVVFFRAQNSLTNNLQKELITKMGKLTVRPPDHRLHTHPIYMSDREFSDRDADISTIDSATLKKVWKVNSGTYLKRDTLWASGYEMYDRISKPYRTFLETLTATHVADGFHHASVAGRFDLYEKLRVSPLNVGVDLGAEHPIVRTNPITGWKSIYAVGSIWDNHSTFHCATFDFDGFGDRTGNRAVGVGEVPYFDPSSKSQREDLGIEDTLPPFHW
;
A
#
# COMPACT_ATOMS: atom_id res chain seq x y z
N MET A 1 -2.19 9.60 22.97
CA MET A 1 -0.77 9.78 23.38
C MET A 1 0.11 9.37 22.21
N THR A 2 0.93 10.26 21.65
CA THR A 2 1.83 9.92 20.53
C THR A 2 2.89 8.94 21.03
N VAL A 3 3.04 7.79 20.38
CA VAL A 3 4.11 6.85 20.73
C VAL A 3 5.30 7.19 19.83
N PRO A 4 6.39 7.79 20.35
CA PRO A 4 7.60 8.00 19.57
C PRO A 4 8.18 6.62 19.24
N VAL A 5 8.04 6.20 17.98
CA VAL A 5 8.68 4.98 17.50
C VAL A 5 10.05 5.40 16.99
N ALA A 6 11.08 5.24 17.81
CA ALA A 6 12.44 5.51 17.39
C ALA A 6 12.80 4.57 16.22
N SER A 7 12.79 5.10 14.99
CA SER A 7 13.25 4.36 13.83
C SER A 7 14.76 4.19 13.95
N LYS A 8 15.23 3.01 14.35
CA LYS A 8 16.66 2.70 14.27
C LYS A 8 17.06 2.68 12.80
N PRO A 9 18.20 3.27 12.41
CA PRO A 9 18.74 3.10 11.08
C PRO A 9 18.87 1.60 10.78
N GLN A 10 18.25 1.17 9.68
CA GLN A 10 18.37 -0.19 9.17
C GLN A 10 18.84 -0.12 7.72
N SER A 11 19.85 -0.91 7.36
CA SER A 11 20.20 -1.11 5.96
C SER A 11 19.68 -2.47 5.53
N HIS A 12 18.86 -2.51 4.48
CA HIS A 12 18.45 -3.76 3.83
C HIS A 12 19.12 -3.82 2.47
N VAL A 13 19.71 -4.97 2.15
CA VAL A 13 20.22 -5.23 0.80
C VAL A 13 19.01 -5.35 -0.14
N ARG A 14 19.02 -4.59 -1.24
CA ARG A 14 17.96 -4.63 -2.26
C ARG A 14 17.67 -6.08 -2.67
N ILE A 15 16.39 -6.40 -2.68
CA ILE A 15 15.88 -7.69 -3.11
C ILE A 15 15.63 -7.61 -4.62
N HIS A 16 16.41 -8.35 -5.39
CA HIS A 16 16.24 -8.43 -6.85
C HIS A 16 15.23 -9.52 -7.24
N PRO A 17 14.47 -9.30 -8.34
CA PRO A 17 13.63 -10.34 -8.91
C PRO A 17 14.50 -11.45 -9.51
N THR A 18 14.02 -12.68 -9.46
CA THR A 18 14.72 -13.83 -10.04
C THR A 18 14.34 -14.12 -11.50
N GLY A 19 13.37 -13.37 -12.04
CA GLY A 19 12.81 -13.60 -13.38
C GLY A 19 11.74 -14.68 -13.42
N SER A 20 11.25 -15.15 -12.26
CA SER A 20 10.23 -16.21 -12.20
C SER A 20 8.87 -15.79 -12.78
N LEU A 21 8.69 -14.49 -13.02
CA LEU A 21 7.51 -13.90 -13.65
C LEU A 21 7.69 -13.57 -15.14
N ASP A 22 8.89 -13.71 -15.69
CA ASP A 22 9.22 -13.24 -17.05
C ASP A 22 8.46 -14.00 -18.16
N GLY A 23 8.01 -15.23 -17.85
CA GLY A 23 7.16 -16.02 -18.75
C GLY A 23 5.72 -15.52 -18.85
N PHE A 24 5.28 -14.62 -17.97
CA PHE A 24 3.94 -14.05 -17.99
C PHE A 24 3.95 -12.70 -18.70
N LYS A 25 3.05 -12.52 -19.66
CA LYS A 25 2.92 -11.27 -20.40
C LYS A 25 2.34 -10.18 -19.49
N SER A 26 3.17 -9.22 -19.10
CA SER A 26 2.73 -7.98 -18.44
C SER A 26 2.95 -6.76 -19.34
N THR A 27 2.24 -5.67 -19.04
CA THR A 27 2.39 -4.37 -19.70
C THR A 27 2.67 -3.31 -18.65
N MET A 28 3.65 -2.44 -18.88
CA MET A 28 3.84 -1.24 -18.07
C MET A 28 2.71 -0.25 -18.38
N LEU A 29 1.95 0.16 -17.37
CA LEU A 29 0.84 1.09 -17.54
C LEU A 29 1.34 2.52 -17.74
N THR A 30 2.40 2.89 -17.01
CA THR A 30 3.11 4.15 -17.18
C THR A 30 4.61 3.91 -17.04
N PRO A 31 5.47 4.87 -17.46
CA PRO A 31 6.91 4.74 -17.24
C PRO A 31 7.28 4.60 -15.75
N VAL A 32 6.58 5.32 -14.86
CA VAL A 32 7.00 5.53 -13.46
C VAL A 32 6.26 4.66 -12.44
N ILE A 33 5.06 4.18 -12.78
CA ILE A 33 4.20 3.42 -11.87
C ILE A 33 3.27 2.48 -12.65
N GLY A 34 3.00 1.31 -12.07
CA GLY A 34 1.95 0.42 -12.55
C GLY A 34 2.43 -0.60 -13.57
N ASN A 35 2.13 -1.87 -13.27
CA ASN A 35 2.17 -2.97 -14.22
C ASN A 35 0.81 -3.67 -14.29
N GLU A 36 0.46 -4.23 -15.43
CA GLU A 36 -0.78 -4.99 -15.63
C GLU A 36 -0.50 -6.34 -16.29
N PHE A 37 -1.03 -7.41 -15.69
CA PHE A 37 -1.27 -8.69 -16.33
C PHE A 37 -2.67 -8.68 -16.94
N VAL A 38 -2.71 -8.53 -18.27
CA VAL A 38 -3.96 -8.44 -19.03
C VAL A 38 -4.72 -9.77 -19.00
N LYS A 39 -6.02 -9.74 -19.28
CA LYS A 39 -6.88 -10.94 -19.20
C LYS A 39 -6.30 -12.11 -19.99
N GLY A 40 -6.18 -13.26 -19.33
CA GLY A 40 -5.69 -14.50 -19.95
C GLY A 40 -4.16 -14.65 -19.98
N THR A 41 -3.41 -13.74 -19.36
CA THR A 41 -1.93 -13.82 -19.33
C THR A 41 -1.35 -14.35 -18.03
N ALA A 42 -2.03 -14.15 -16.90
CA ALA A 42 -1.67 -14.73 -15.61
C ALA A 42 -2.91 -14.82 -14.69
N ASN A 43 -3.00 -15.90 -13.92
CA ASN A 43 -3.97 -16.12 -12.85
C ASN A 43 -3.25 -16.21 -11.49
N ILE A 44 -3.65 -15.38 -10.53
CA ILE A 44 -3.05 -15.34 -9.19
C ILE A 44 -3.14 -16.68 -8.49
N VAL A 45 -4.25 -17.40 -8.63
CA VAL A 45 -4.45 -18.67 -7.94
C VAL A 45 -3.64 -19.76 -8.62
N ASP A 46 -3.90 -19.99 -9.90
CA ASP A 46 -3.39 -21.17 -10.61
C ASP A 46 -1.92 -21.00 -10.99
N ASP A 47 -1.51 -19.80 -11.42
CA ASP A 47 -0.15 -19.56 -11.89
C ASP A 47 0.80 -19.07 -10.79
N ILE A 48 0.32 -18.28 -9.83
CA ILE A 48 1.19 -17.68 -8.80
C ILE A 48 1.16 -18.46 -7.48
N LEU A 49 -0.02 -18.65 -6.88
CA LEU A 49 -0.16 -19.30 -5.57
C LEU A 49 0.01 -20.82 -5.61
N ARG A 50 -0.41 -21.45 -6.70
CA ARG A 50 -0.42 -22.91 -6.89
C ARG A 50 0.47 -23.38 -8.03
N GLY A 51 1.06 -22.44 -8.78
CA GLY A 51 1.93 -22.75 -9.91
C GLY A 51 3.29 -23.34 -9.47
N PRO A 52 4.07 -23.84 -10.43
CA PRO A 52 5.43 -24.29 -10.17
C PRO A 52 6.27 -23.15 -9.60
N ASN A 53 7.13 -23.46 -8.62
CA ASN A 53 7.95 -22.48 -7.90
C ASN A 53 7.13 -21.33 -7.30
N ALA A 54 5.95 -21.62 -6.76
CA ALA A 54 5.00 -20.65 -6.21
C ALA A 54 5.66 -19.62 -5.28
N ASP A 55 6.49 -20.06 -4.33
CA ASP A 55 7.15 -19.13 -3.40
C ASP A 55 8.09 -18.15 -4.11
N GLN A 56 8.79 -18.60 -5.16
CA GLN A 56 9.63 -17.72 -5.97
C GLN A 56 8.78 -16.68 -6.74
N ARG A 57 7.67 -17.13 -7.33
CA ARG A 57 6.73 -16.25 -8.06
C ARG A 57 6.07 -15.23 -7.13
N ILE A 58 5.69 -15.64 -5.93
CA ILE A 58 5.09 -14.77 -4.92
C ILE A 58 6.11 -13.74 -4.43
N ARG A 59 7.36 -14.15 -4.20
CA ARG A 59 8.46 -13.24 -3.84
C ARG A 59 8.71 -12.22 -4.95
N ASP A 60 8.86 -12.67 -6.19
CA ASP A 60 9.10 -11.78 -7.33
C ASP A 60 7.90 -10.86 -7.60
N LEU A 61 6.66 -11.31 -7.31
CA LEU A 61 5.48 -10.44 -7.36
C LEU A 61 5.54 -9.34 -6.29
N ALA A 62 6.03 -9.66 -5.09
CA ALA A 62 6.26 -8.66 -4.05
C ALA A 62 7.33 -7.64 -4.45
N VAL A 63 8.43 -8.10 -5.05
CA VAL A 63 9.47 -7.24 -5.60
C VAL A 63 8.93 -6.35 -6.72
N MET A 64 8.23 -6.92 -7.72
CA MET A 64 7.61 -6.15 -8.79
C MET A 64 6.64 -5.11 -8.24
N THR A 65 5.84 -5.46 -7.24
CA THR A 65 4.91 -4.53 -6.60
C THR A 65 5.67 -3.40 -5.90
N ALA A 66 6.78 -3.70 -5.22
CA ALA A 66 7.62 -2.69 -4.56
C ALA A 66 8.37 -1.78 -5.54
N GLU A 67 8.75 -2.29 -6.72
CA GLU A 67 9.43 -1.51 -7.76
C GLU A 67 8.46 -0.67 -8.59
N ARG A 68 7.24 -1.17 -8.81
CA ARG A 68 6.24 -0.55 -9.70
C ARG A 68 5.11 0.15 -8.96
N GLY A 69 5.07 0.06 -7.63
CA GLY A 69 4.07 0.66 -6.75
C GLY A 69 2.72 -0.07 -6.73
N VAL A 70 2.19 -0.43 -7.91
CA VAL A 70 0.92 -1.15 -8.07
C VAL A 70 0.98 -2.16 -9.22
N VAL A 71 0.35 -3.32 -9.04
CA VAL A 71 0.25 -4.38 -10.06
C VAL A 71 -1.21 -4.81 -10.19
N PHE A 72 -1.72 -4.87 -11.42
CA PHE A 72 -3.09 -5.26 -11.72
C PHE A 72 -3.15 -6.62 -12.39
N PHE A 73 -4.12 -7.44 -11.99
CA PHE A 73 -4.46 -8.69 -12.64
C PHE A 73 -5.92 -8.65 -13.07
N ARG A 74 -6.20 -8.89 -14.35
CA ARG A 74 -7.58 -8.89 -14.87
C ARG A 74 -8.22 -10.28 -14.75
N ALA A 75 -9.54 -10.31 -14.53
CA ALA A 75 -10.38 -11.52 -14.56
C ALA A 75 -10.01 -12.61 -13.52
N GLN A 76 -9.74 -12.21 -12.27
CA GLN A 76 -9.34 -13.11 -11.18
C GLN A 76 -10.56 -13.70 -10.44
N ASN A 77 -11.41 -14.44 -11.15
CA ASN A 77 -12.67 -14.95 -10.60
C ASN A 77 -12.50 -16.06 -9.55
N SER A 78 -11.35 -16.74 -9.54
CA SER A 78 -11.01 -17.80 -8.58
C SER A 78 -10.42 -17.26 -7.26
N LEU A 79 -10.07 -15.97 -7.20
CA LEU A 79 -9.38 -15.38 -6.06
C LEU A 79 -10.35 -15.03 -4.94
N THR A 80 -10.47 -15.92 -3.95
CA THR A 80 -11.27 -15.71 -2.74
C THR A 80 -10.53 -14.88 -1.69
N ASN A 81 -11.26 -14.34 -0.70
CA ASN A 81 -10.66 -13.61 0.44
C ASN A 81 -9.59 -14.46 1.17
N ASN A 82 -9.82 -15.76 1.35
CA ASN A 82 -8.83 -16.65 1.96
C ASN A 82 -7.54 -16.77 1.13
N LEU A 83 -7.67 -16.84 -0.19
CA LEU A 83 -6.51 -16.88 -1.09
C LEU A 83 -5.79 -15.53 -1.17
N GLN A 84 -6.51 -14.40 -1.09
CA GLN A 84 -5.90 -13.08 -0.97
C GLN A 84 -5.05 -12.97 0.30
N LYS A 85 -5.59 -13.39 1.45
CA LYS A 85 -4.86 -13.43 2.72
C LYS A 85 -3.63 -14.32 2.66
N GLU A 86 -3.73 -15.50 2.03
CA GLU A 86 -2.59 -16.39 1.82
C GLU A 86 -1.50 -15.70 1.00
N LEU A 87 -1.86 -15.08 -0.12
CA LEU A 87 -0.93 -14.35 -0.98
C LEU A 87 -0.20 -13.25 -0.22
N ILE A 88 -0.92 -12.34 0.42
CA ILE A 88 -0.33 -11.21 1.16
C ILE A 88 0.51 -11.71 2.34
N THR A 89 0.09 -12.79 3.01
CA THR A 89 0.87 -13.41 4.08
C THR A 89 2.19 -13.96 3.56
N LYS A 90 2.19 -14.65 2.42
CA LYS A 90 3.39 -15.20 1.81
C LYS A 90 4.31 -14.11 1.25
N MET A 91 3.77 -13.09 0.57
CA MET A 91 4.56 -11.95 0.07
C MET A 91 5.38 -11.30 1.19
N GLY A 92 4.78 -11.07 2.36
CA GLY A 92 5.51 -10.55 3.52
C GLY A 92 6.58 -11.51 4.06
N LYS A 93 6.25 -12.79 4.24
CA LYS A 93 7.19 -13.81 4.77
C LYS A 93 8.40 -14.05 3.86
N LEU A 94 8.22 -13.92 2.55
CA LEU A 94 9.24 -14.18 1.55
C LEU A 94 10.10 -12.95 1.22
N THR A 95 9.82 -11.81 1.86
CA THR A 95 10.57 -10.56 1.70
C THR A 95 11.15 -10.10 3.04
N VAL A 96 10.74 -8.93 3.54
CA VAL A 96 11.36 -8.23 4.67
C VAL A 96 10.41 -7.98 5.83
N ARG A 97 9.17 -8.51 5.77
CA ARG A 97 8.21 -8.31 6.85
C ARG A 97 8.73 -8.97 8.13
N PRO A 98 8.72 -8.28 9.28
CA PRO A 98 9.08 -8.88 10.56
C PRO A 98 8.28 -10.18 10.84
N PRO A 99 8.89 -11.23 11.42
CA PRO A 99 8.23 -12.53 11.61
C PRO A 99 6.98 -12.49 12.50
N ASP A 100 6.91 -11.55 13.43
CA ASP A 100 5.80 -11.34 14.37
C ASP A 100 4.65 -10.52 13.75
N HIS A 101 4.90 -9.85 12.62
CA HIS A 101 3.89 -9.08 11.90
C HIS A 101 3.00 -9.97 11.01
N ARG A 102 1.71 -9.64 10.98
CA ARG A 102 0.63 -10.42 10.35
C ARG A 102 -0.27 -9.55 9.49
N LEU A 103 -1.45 -10.04 9.16
CA LEU A 103 -2.47 -9.25 8.48
C LEU A 103 -3.04 -8.19 9.41
N HIS A 104 -3.34 -7.02 8.87
CA HIS A 104 -3.86 -5.88 9.59
C HIS A 104 -5.36 -6.03 9.83
N THR A 105 -5.74 -5.85 11.09
CA THR A 105 -7.14 -5.72 11.51
C THR A 105 -7.54 -4.25 11.57
N HIS A 106 -8.54 -3.84 10.78
CA HIS A 106 -8.94 -2.43 10.66
C HIS A 106 -9.73 -1.96 11.90
N PRO A 107 -9.49 -0.75 12.44
CA PRO A 107 -10.16 -0.27 13.65
C PRO A 107 -11.67 -0.02 13.48
N ILE A 108 -12.12 0.19 12.24
CA ILE A 108 -13.52 0.45 11.87
C ILE A 108 -14.21 -0.78 11.26
N TYR A 109 -13.58 -1.47 10.30
CA TYR A 109 -14.23 -2.48 9.46
C TYR A 109 -14.11 -3.87 10.08
N MET A 110 -14.84 -4.06 11.17
CA MET A 110 -14.93 -5.34 11.86
C MET A 110 -16.11 -6.17 11.39
N SER A 111 -16.04 -7.46 11.70
CA SER A 111 -16.95 -8.55 11.29
C SER A 111 -18.44 -8.31 11.49
N ASP A 112 -18.78 -7.37 12.35
CA ASP A 112 -20.13 -7.19 12.88
C ASP A 112 -20.91 -6.07 12.17
N ARG A 113 -20.38 -5.51 11.08
CA ARG A 113 -21.10 -4.52 10.26
C ARG A 113 -21.92 -5.19 9.17
N GLU A 114 -23.13 -4.67 8.97
CA GLU A 114 -24.13 -5.13 8.01
C GLU A 114 -23.59 -5.41 6.59
N PHE A 115 -22.58 -4.66 6.15
CA PHE A 115 -21.99 -4.74 4.80
C PHE A 115 -20.50 -5.11 4.78
N SER A 116 -19.94 -5.60 5.89
CA SER A 116 -18.52 -6.02 5.95
C SER A 116 -18.38 -7.53 5.89
N ASP A 117 -17.25 -8.02 5.37
CA ASP A 117 -16.85 -9.41 5.58
C ASP A 117 -16.76 -9.70 7.09
N ARG A 118 -17.09 -10.93 7.49
CA ARG A 118 -17.03 -11.39 8.89
C ARG A 118 -15.60 -11.68 9.34
N ASP A 119 -14.65 -11.66 8.42
CA ASP A 119 -13.23 -11.82 8.70
C ASP A 119 -12.58 -10.50 9.09
N ALA A 120 -12.03 -10.42 10.30
CA ALA A 120 -11.41 -9.20 10.83
C ALA A 120 -10.15 -8.77 10.06
N ASP A 121 -9.54 -9.68 9.28
CA ASP A 121 -8.38 -9.40 8.44
C ASP A 121 -8.76 -8.94 7.02
N ILE A 122 -10.07 -8.83 6.74
CA ILE A 122 -10.62 -8.31 5.49
C ILE A 122 -11.33 -6.98 5.75
N SER A 123 -10.84 -5.92 5.12
CA SER A 123 -11.57 -4.66 5.06
C SER A 123 -12.46 -4.64 3.82
N THR A 124 -13.78 -4.56 4.00
CA THR A 124 -14.72 -4.31 2.90
C THR A 124 -14.92 -2.80 2.72
N ILE A 125 -14.52 -2.30 1.55
CA ILE A 125 -14.73 -0.91 1.13
C ILE A 125 -16.03 -0.88 0.33
N ASP A 126 -17.08 -0.36 0.95
CA ASP A 126 -18.42 -0.28 0.37
C ASP A 126 -18.92 1.17 0.30
N SER A 127 -19.35 1.61 -0.88
CA SER A 127 -19.84 2.98 -1.08
C SER A 127 -21.07 3.31 -0.26
N ALA A 128 -21.99 2.37 -0.04
CA ALA A 128 -23.19 2.61 0.75
C ALA A 128 -22.83 2.90 2.21
N THR A 129 -21.92 2.11 2.77
CA THR A 129 -21.35 2.32 4.11
C THR A 129 -20.57 3.64 4.18
N LEU A 130 -19.77 3.98 3.16
CA LEU A 130 -19.02 5.24 3.13
C LEU A 130 -19.94 6.46 3.12
N LYS A 131 -21.04 6.44 2.33
CA LYS A 131 -22.04 7.52 2.32
C LYS A 131 -22.67 7.72 3.71
N LYS A 132 -22.97 6.63 4.43
CA LYS A 132 -23.54 6.67 5.78
C LYS A 132 -22.54 7.20 6.82
N VAL A 133 -21.31 6.67 6.85
CA VAL A 133 -20.32 6.95 7.89
C VAL A 133 -19.60 8.28 7.68
N TRP A 134 -19.28 8.61 6.43
CA TRP A 134 -18.40 9.72 6.10
C TRP A 134 -19.09 10.87 5.36
N LYS A 135 -20.40 10.79 5.13
CA LYS A 135 -21.22 11.82 4.45
C LYS A 135 -20.61 12.30 3.13
N VAL A 136 -19.99 11.39 2.39
CA VAL A 136 -19.33 11.74 1.12
C VAL A 136 -20.40 12.01 0.07
N ASN A 137 -20.45 13.25 -0.42
CA ASN A 137 -21.27 13.61 -1.57
C ASN A 137 -20.57 13.11 -2.84
N SER A 138 -21.30 12.36 -3.64
CA SER A 138 -20.82 11.83 -4.91
C SER A 138 -20.99 12.88 -6.03
N GLY A 139 -19.98 12.98 -6.89
CA GLY A 139 -19.98 13.89 -8.04
C GLY A 139 -20.55 13.23 -9.30
N THR A 140 -20.88 14.04 -10.30
CA THR A 140 -21.50 13.61 -11.58
C THR A 140 -20.50 13.13 -12.64
N TYR A 141 -19.24 12.91 -12.30
CA TYR A 141 -18.23 12.39 -13.26
C TYR A 141 -18.31 10.86 -13.35
N LEU A 142 -17.67 10.28 -14.38
CA LEU A 142 -18.11 9.04 -15.01
C LEU A 142 -17.37 7.76 -14.59
N LYS A 143 -16.39 7.77 -13.66
CA LYS A 143 -15.53 6.60 -13.49
C LYS A 143 -15.22 6.26 -12.03
N ARG A 144 -15.63 5.05 -11.63
CA ARG A 144 -15.41 4.36 -10.33
C ARG A 144 -13.94 4.01 -10.04
N ASP A 145 -13.05 4.92 -10.37
CA ASP A 145 -11.63 4.69 -10.47
C ASP A 145 -10.94 4.77 -9.11
N THR A 146 -9.69 4.38 -9.10
CA THR A 146 -8.77 4.63 -8.01
C THR A 146 -7.50 5.13 -8.68
N LEU A 147 -6.99 6.26 -8.21
CA LEU A 147 -5.79 6.88 -8.74
C LEU A 147 -4.62 6.50 -7.84
N TRP A 148 -3.44 6.26 -8.41
CA TRP A 148 -2.21 6.01 -7.68
C TRP A 148 -1.11 7.01 -8.08
N ALA A 149 -0.29 7.43 -7.12
CA ALA A 149 0.88 8.29 -7.37
C ALA A 149 2.14 7.72 -6.70
N SER A 150 3.28 7.81 -7.39
CA SER A 150 4.57 7.24 -6.94
C SER A 150 5.33 8.22 -6.05
N GLY A 151 5.61 7.81 -4.82
CA GLY A 151 6.48 8.53 -3.88
C GLY A 151 7.95 8.50 -4.25
N TYR A 152 8.39 7.50 -5.02
CA TYR A 152 9.72 7.50 -5.66
C TYR A 152 9.80 8.64 -6.68
N GLU A 153 8.85 8.70 -7.62
CA GLU A 153 8.85 9.74 -8.66
C GLU A 153 8.68 11.14 -8.05
N MET A 154 7.89 11.27 -6.98
CA MET A 154 7.80 12.53 -6.23
C MET A 154 9.15 12.93 -5.65
N TYR A 155 9.85 12.02 -4.95
CA TYR A 155 11.18 12.29 -4.41
C TYR A 155 12.17 12.67 -5.52
N ASP A 156 12.16 11.92 -6.62
CA ASP A 156 13.01 12.15 -7.79
C ASP A 156 12.69 13.45 -8.55
N ARG A 157 11.47 13.98 -8.42
CA ARG A 157 11.10 15.29 -8.96
C ARG A 157 11.23 16.43 -7.96
N ILE A 158 11.68 16.20 -6.74
CA ILE A 158 12.02 17.30 -5.84
C ILE A 158 13.47 17.71 -6.11
N SER A 159 13.77 19.01 -6.12
CA SER A 159 15.14 19.47 -6.35
C SER A 159 16.07 19.03 -5.21
N LYS A 160 17.37 18.82 -5.51
CA LYS A 160 18.36 18.34 -4.53
C LYS A 160 18.35 19.11 -3.20
N PRO A 161 18.29 20.46 -3.16
CA PRO A 161 18.21 21.21 -1.90
C PRO A 161 16.97 20.87 -1.07
N TYR A 162 15.81 20.74 -1.71
CA TYR A 162 14.58 20.37 -1.01
C TYR A 162 14.60 18.90 -0.56
N ARG A 163 15.21 17.99 -1.32
CA ARG A 163 15.41 16.61 -0.85
C ARG A 163 16.19 16.58 0.45
N THR A 164 17.35 17.25 0.49
CA THR A 164 18.18 17.34 1.71
C THR A 164 17.41 17.93 2.89
N PHE A 165 16.58 18.94 2.66
CA PHE A 165 15.71 19.48 3.72
C PHE A 165 14.67 18.45 4.19
N LEU A 166 13.93 17.82 3.28
CA LEU A 166 12.89 16.84 3.61
C LEU A 166 13.45 15.58 4.30
N GLU A 167 14.67 15.18 3.97
CA GLU A 167 15.38 14.07 4.63
C GLU A 167 15.65 14.31 6.13
N THR A 168 15.62 15.56 6.59
CA THR A 168 15.75 15.89 8.03
C THR A 168 14.43 15.92 8.79
N LEU A 169 13.30 15.84 8.10
CA LEU A 169 12.00 16.06 8.70
C LEU A 169 11.33 14.75 9.11
N THR A 170 10.59 14.83 10.21
CA THR A 170 9.59 13.87 10.62
C THR A 170 8.20 14.49 10.58
N ALA A 171 7.16 13.67 10.44
CA ALA A 171 5.77 14.05 10.59
C ALA A 171 5.09 13.20 11.65
N THR A 172 4.23 13.84 12.44
CA THR A 172 3.28 13.14 13.30
C THR A 172 2.01 12.83 12.52
N HIS A 173 1.68 11.55 12.40
CA HIS A 173 0.45 11.05 11.82
C HIS A 173 -0.51 10.67 12.93
N VAL A 174 -1.74 11.17 12.86
CA VAL A 174 -2.83 10.83 13.78
C VAL A 174 -4.05 10.36 13.01
N ALA A 175 -4.81 9.42 13.58
CA ALA A 175 -6.01 8.88 12.95
C ALA A 175 -7.32 9.46 13.51
N ASP A 176 -7.36 10.77 13.79
CA ASP A 176 -8.53 11.48 14.34
C ASP A 176 -9.79 11.28 13.50
N GLY A 177 -9.64 11.06 12.19
CA GLY A 177 -10.75 10.71 11.30
C GLY A 177 -11.55 9.49 11.79
N PHE A 178 -10.91 8.50 12.43
CA PHE A 178 -11.63 7.34 12.95
C PHE A 178 -12.54 7.69 14.14
N HIS A 179 -12.11 8.61 15.01
CA HIS A 179 -12.97 9.12 16.08
C HIS A 179 -14.17 9.87 15.50
N HIS A 180 -13.97 10.72 14.49
CA HIS A 180 -15.06 11.41 13.80
C HIS A 180 -16.06 10.42 13.17
N ALA A 181 -15.56 9.35 12.53
CA ALA A 181 -16.42 8.30 11.96
C ALA A 181 -17.17 7.51 13.02
N SER A 182 -16.54 7.17 14.14
CA SER A 182 -17.19 6.47 15.25
C SER A 182 -18.35 7.29 15.81
N VAL A 183 -18.16 8.59 16.03
CA VAL A 183 -19.22 9.50 16.48
C VAL A 183 -20.33 9.63 15.43
N ALA A 184 -19.97 9.86 14.16
CA ALA A 184 -20.94 10.05 13.09
C ALA A 184 -21.76 8.79 12.80
N GLY A 185 -21.09 7.63 12.77
CA GLY A 185 -21.67 6.32 12.48
C GLY A 185 -22.23 5.58 13.70
N ARG A 186 -22.06 6.12 14.92
CA ARG A 186 -22.53 5.55 16.19
C ARG A 186 -22.08 4.11 16.40
N PHE A 187 -20.78 3.88 16.30
CA PHE A 187 -20.16 2.59 16.54
C PHE A 187 -18.90 2.75 17.40
N ASP A 188 -18.52 1.71 18.13
CA ASP A 188 -17.27 1.69 18.89
C ASP A 188 -16.07 1.34 18.01
N LEU A 189 -14.93 1.97 18.29
CA LEU A 189 -13.66 1.61 17.66
C LEU A 189 -13.09 0.36 18.31
N TYR A 190 -12.42 -0.48 17.52
CA TYR A 190 -11.73 -1.62 18.07
C TYR A 190 -10.50 -1.18 18.86
N GLU A 191 -10.39 -1.56 20.13
CA GLU A 191 -9.32 -1.09 21.03
C GLU A 191 -8.23 -2.12 21.31
N LYS A 192 -8.44 -3.40 20.97
CA LYS A 192 -7.48 -4.46 21.31
C LYS A 192 -6.25 -4.41 20.40
N LEU A 193 -5.25 -5.22 20.73
CA LEU A 193 -4.02 -5.38 19.96
C LEU A 193 -4.31 -5.70 18.48
N ARG A 194 -3.82 -4.85 17.58
CA ARG A 194 -3.89 -5.04 16.12
C ARG A 194 -2.49 -5.36 15.58
N VAL A 195 -2.03 -6.58 15.89
CA VAL A 195 -0.72 -7.17 15.51
C VAL A 195 0.47 -6.63 16.29
N SER A 196 0.76 -5.33 16.21
CA SER A 196 1.94 -4.72 16.85
C SER A 196 1.60 -4.23 18.25
N PRO A 197 2.50 -4.38 19.25
CA PRO A 197 2.34 -3.74 20.57
C PRO A 197 2.14 -2.23 20.52
N LEU A 198 2.61 -1.59 19.44
CA LEU A 198 2.46 -0.15 19.18
C LEU A 198 1.10 0.20 18.53
N ASN A 199 0.30 -0.80 18.19
CA ASN A 199 -0.99 -0.66 17.53
C ASN A 199 -2.10 -1.23 18.42
N VAL A 200 -2.34 -0.58 19.55
CA VAL A 200 -3.36 -0.90 20.55
C VAL A 200 -4.10 0.39 20.94
N GLY A 201 -5.35 0.26 21.39
CA GLY A 201 -6.20 1.38 21.77
C GLY A 201 -6.83 2.11 20.56
N VAL A 202 -7.47 3.23 20.82
CA VAL A 202 -8.17 4.05 19.81
C VAL A 202 -7.37 5.27 19.37
N ASP A 203 -6.49 5.76 20.24
CA ASP A 203 -5.60 6.90 19.97
C ASP A 203 -4.41 6.45 19.12
N LEU A 204 -4.62 6.41 17.82
CA LEU A 204 -3.59 6.03 16.85
C LEU A 204 -2.75 7.24 16.48
N GLY A 205 -1.51 7.29 16.98
CA GLY A 205 -0.54 8.32 16.67
C GLY A 205 0.88 7.78 16.52
N ALA A 206 1.58 8.17 15.46
CA ALA A 206 2.96 7.77 15.20
C ALA A 206 3.77 8.92 14.58
N GLU A 207 5.06 8.96 14.87
CA GLU A 207 6.00 9.87 14.22
C GLU A 207 6.87 9.10 13.22
N HIS A 208 6.94 9.58 11.97
CA HIS A 208 7.65 8.93 10.88
C HIS A 208 8.48 9.92 10.07
N PRO A 209 9.59 9.48 9.44
CA PRO A 209 10.36 10.35 8.58
C PRO A 209 9.58 10.71 7.30
N ILE A 210 9.70 11.96 6.85
CA ILE A 210 9.05 12.43 5.61
C ILE A 210 9.63 11.74 4.37
N VAL A 211 10.94 11.44 4.41
CA VAL A 211 11.60 10.60 3.42
C VAL A 211 11.93 9.29 4.10
N ARG A 212 11.41 8.18 3.57
CA ARG A 212 11.73 6.84 4.06
C ARG A 212 12.52 6.04 3.04
N THR A 213 13.11 4.95 3.50
CA THR A 213 13.69 3.92 2.64
C THR A 213 12.72 2.75 2.52
N ASN A 214 12.47 2.28 1.29
CA ASN A 214 11.73 1.04 1.07
C ASN A 214 12.69 -0.14 1.31
N PRO A 215 12.37 -1.09 2.20
CA PRO A 215 13.27 -2.18 2.58
C PRO A 215 13.46 -3.25 1.50
N ILE A 216 12.55 -3.35 0.52
CA ILE A 216 12.66 -4.30 -0.60
C ILE A 216 13.55 -3.70 -1.69
N THR A 217 13.29 -2.46 -2.09
CA THR A 217 14.02 -1.82 -3.20
C THR A 217 15.28 -1.09 -2.76
N GLY A 218 15.38 -0.71 -1.49
CA GLY A 218 16.42 0.20 -0.99
C GLY A 218 16.25 1.64 -1.45
N TRP A 219 15.11 2.01 -2.05
CA TRP A 219 14.90 3.35 -2.62
C TRP A 219 14.28 4.33 -1.65
N LYS A 220 14.67 5.61 -1.77
CA LYS A 220 14.07 6.75 -1.08
C LYS A 220 12.69 7.07 -1.66
N SER A 221 11.70 7.26 -0.78
CA SER A 221 10.35 7.68 -1.15
C SER A 221 9.84 8.76 -0.20
N ILE A 222 9.03 9.68 -0.71
CA ILE A 222 8.18 10.53 0.13
C ILE A 222 7.17 9.65 0.89
N TYR A 223 6.99 9.94 2.18
CA TYR A 223 6.17 9.18 3.13
C TYR A 223 5.48 10.14 4.10
N ALA A 224 4.49 10.87 3.58
CA ALA A 224 3.79 11.90 4.35
C ALA A 224 2.25 11.88 4.19
N VAL A 225 1.68 11.03 3.32
CA VAL A 225 0.25 11.06 2.93
C VAL A 225 -0.24 9.64 2.50
N GLY A 226 -1.51 9.27 2.72
CA GLY A 226 -2.23 8.17 1.99
C GLY A 226 -2.03 6.69 2.39
N SER A 227 -3.03 5.83 2.10
CA SER A 227 -3.12 4.40 2.53
C SER A 227 -3.49 3.37 1.42
N ILE A 228 -2.65 2.35 1.13
CA ILE A 228 -2.87 0.94 0.63
C ILE A 228 -2.62 0.50 -0.84
N TRP A 229 -1.36 0.17 -1.16
CA TRP A 229 -0.79 -0.64 -2.27
C TRP A 229 0.64 -1.02 -1.76
N ASP A 230 1.76 -1.00 -2.51
CA ASP A 230 3.07 -0.89 -1.80
C ASP A 230 3.12 0.39 -0.94
N ASN A 231 2.65 0.30 0.30
CA ASN A 231 2.43 1.45 1.17
C ASN A 231 3.73 2.08 1.65
N HIS A 232 4.88 1.50 1.28
CA HIS A 232 6.18 2.11 1.51
C HIS A 232 6.47 3.23 0.49
N SER A 233 5.81 3.26 -0.68
CA SER A 233 6.31 4.05 -1.82
C SER A 233 5.28 4.80 -2.67
N THR A 234 4.00 4.79 -2.31
CA THR A 234 2.96 5.23 -3.24
C THR A 234 1.76 5.80 -2.46
N PHE A 235 0.91 6.56 -3.15
CA PHE A 235 -0.28 7.28 -2.65
C PHE A 235 -1.51 6.87 -3.48
N HIS A 236 -2.74 7.00 -2.96
CA HIS A 236 -3.96 6.84 -3.77
C HIS A 236 -5.10 7.76 -3.37
N CYS A 237 -6.07 7.82 -4.27
CA CYS A 237 -7.38 8.37 -4.01
C CYS A 237 -8.44 7.50 -4.72
N ALA A 238 -9.42 6.98 -3.98
CA ALA A 238 -10.64 6.46 -4.58
C ALA A 238 -11.51 7.64 -5.00
N THR A 239 -11.98 7.63 -6.24
CA THR A 239 -12.84 8.71 -6.75
C THR A 239 -14.29 8.46 -6.36
N PHE A 240 -15.01 9.53 -6.03
CA PHE A 240 -16.41 9.49 -5.57
C PHE A 240 -17.39 9.93 -6.65
N ASP A 241 -17.05 9.69 -7.92
CA ASP A 241 -17.81 10.08 -9.10
C ASP A 241 -18.50 8.86 -9.72
N PHE A 242 -19.47 8.32 -9.01
CA PHE A 242 -20.19 7.10 -9.45
C PHE A 242 -21.70 7.16 -9.24
N ASP A 243 -22.25 8.37 -9.09
CA ASP A 243 -23.70 8.52 -9.00
C ASP A 243 -24.40 8.04 -10.28
N GLY A 244 -25.54 7.36 -10.08
CA GLY A 244 -26.31 6.75 -11.16
C GLY A 244 -25.86 5.35 -11.59
N PHE A 245 -24.71 4.84 -11.11
CA PHE A 245 -24.22 3.52 -11.51
C PHE A 245 -24.52 2.40 -10.49
N GLY A 246 -25.02 2.75 -9.30
CA GLY A 246 -25.22 1.85 -8.17
C GLY A 246 -24.03 1.80 -7.21
N ASP A 247 -24.05 0.83 -6.29
CA ASP A 247 -23.00 0.69 -5.27
C ASP A 247 -21.70 0.07 -5.82
N ARG A 248 -20.58 0.44 -5.18
CA ARG A 248 -19.23 -0.03 -5.45
C ARG A 248 -18.69 -0.70 -4.19
N THR A 249 -18.32 -1.98 -4.30
CA THR A 249 -17.73 -2.74 -3.21
C THR A 249 -16.41 -3.39 -3.63
N GLY A 250 -15.51 -3.55 -2.66
CA GLY A 250 -14.25 -4.28 -2.84
C GLY A 250 -13.70 -4.78 -1.50
N ASN A 251 -13.13 -5.97 -1.49
CA ASN A 251 -12.48 -6.55 -0.32
C ASN A 251 -10.97 -6.36 -0.38
N ARG A 252 -10.36 -6.17 0.79
CA ARG A 252 -8.95 -5.83 0.93
C ARG A 252 -8.32 -6.60 2.08
N ALA A 253 -7.31 -7.39 1.78
CA ALA A 253 -6.36 -7.95 2.76
C ALA A 253 -5.10 -7.07 2.81
N VAL A 254 -4.60 -6.77 4.01
CA VAL A 254 -3.47 -5.84 4.21
C VAL A 254 -2.44 -6.51 5.09
N GLY A 255 -1.17 -6.50 4.68
CA GLY A 255 -0.06 -6.96 5.52
C GLY A 255 0.53 -5.80 6.32
N VAL A 256 0.88 -6.02 7.58
CA VAL A 256 1.61 -5.04 8.39
C VAL A 256 3.11 -5.13 8.06
N GLY A 257 3.68 -4.08 7.48
CA GLY A 257 5.13 -3.97 7.19
C GLY A 257 5.95 -3.62 8.42
N GLU A 258 7.25 -3.42 8.25
CA GLU A 258 8.18 -2.92 9.27
C GLU A 258 7.88 -1.47 9.69
N VAL A 259 8.52 -1.05 10.79
CA VAL A 259 8.49 0.35 11.21
C VAL A 259 9.21 1.22 10.17
N PRO A 260 8.58 2.29 9.64
CA PRO A 260 9.24 3.19 8.69
C PRO A 260 10.54 3.77 9.24
N TYR A 261 11.58 3.79 8.41
CA TYR A 261 12.89 4.33 8.73
C TYR A 261 13.48 5.07 7.52
N PHE A 262 14.45 5.93 7.77
CA PHE A 262 15.27 6.59 6.76
C PHE A 262 16.72 6.11 6.87
N ASP A 263 17.27 5.59 5.78
CA ASP A 263 18.70 5.28 5.65
C ASP A 263 19.38 6.39 4.81
N PRO A 264 20.24 7.24 5.41
CA PRO A 264 20.94 8.28 4.68
C PRO A 264 21.81 7.77 3.52
N SER A 265 22.24 6.51 3.57
CA SER A 265 23.05 5.85 2.52
C SER A 265 22.22 5.24 1.39
N SER A 266 20.89 5.18 1.55
CA SER A 266 19.99 4.70 0.51
C SER A 266 20.01 5.62 -0.72
N LYS A 267 19.58 5.09 -1.86
CA LYS A 267 19.55 5.81 -3.13
C LYS A 267 18.13 6.22 -3.49
N SER A 268 17.97 7.21 -4.34
CA SER A 268 16.75 7.36 -5.13
C SER A 268 16.58 6.22 -6.13
N GLN A 269 15.36 6.05 -6.66
CA GLN A 269 15.11 5.06 -7.71
C GLN A 269 15.98 5.34 -8.94
N ARG A 270 16.12 6.60 -9.33
CA ARG A 270 16.84 6.97 -10.56
C ARG A 270 18.35 6.86 -10.47
N GLU A 271 18.92 7.19 -9.31
CA GLU A 271 20.35 6.95 -9.02
C GLU A 271 20.66 5.45 -9.09
N ASP A 272 19.79 4.60 -8.51
CA ASP A 272 20.03 3.16 -8.49
C ASP A 272 19.82 2.50 -9.86
N LEU A 273 18.93 3.04 -10.69
CA LEU A 273 18.70 2.60 -12.06
C LEU A 273 19.65 3.25 -13.09
N GLY A 274 20.47 4.22 -12.69
CA GLY A 274 21.39 4.92 -13.59
C GLY A 274 20.71 5.79 -14.66
N ILE A 275 19.56 6.39 -14.34
CA ILE A 275 18.74 7.15 -15.30
C ILE A 275 18.53 8.62 -14.88
N GLU A 276 19.37 9.17 -14.01
CA GLU A 276 19.26 10.54 -13.51
C GLU A 276 19.14 11.60 -14.63
N ASP A 277 19.94 11.47 -15.68
CA ASP A 277 20.00 12.40 -16.81
C ASP A 277 18.72 12.46 -17.66
N THR A 278 17.80 11.51 -17.47
CA THR A 278 16.54 11.46 -18.22
C THR A 278 15.40 12.26 -17.59
N LEU A 279 15.67 13.03 -16.52
CA LEU A 279 14.71 14.01 -16.02
C LEU A 279 14.77 15.26 -16.90
N PRO A 280 13.68 15.63 -17.60
CA PRO A 280 13.64 16.92 -18.24
C PRO A 280 13.85 18.00 -17.18
N PRO A 281 14.67 19.05 -17.45
CA PRO A 281 14.76 20.19 -16.56
C PRO A 281 13.34 20.74 -16.34
N PHE A 282 12.97 20.97 -15.08
CA PHE A 282 11.65 21.43 -14.67
C PHE A 282 11.14 22.56 -15.57
N HIS A 283 10.02 22.33 -16.24
CA HIS A 283 9.18 23.39 -16.77
C HIS A 283 8.05 23.63 -15.77
N TRP A 284 8.11 24.76 -15.08
CA TRP A 284 6.94 25.40 -14.48
C TRP A 284 6.28 26.31 -15.51
#